data_AF-A0A3N5IYA1-F1
#
_entry.id   AF-A0A3N5IYA1-F1
#
_cell.length_a   1.000
_cell.length_b   1.000
_cell.length_c   1.000
_cell.angle_alpha   90.00
_cell.angle_beta   90.00
_cell.angle_gamma   90.00
#
_symmetry.space_group_name_H-M   'P 1'
#
loop_
_entity.id
_entity.type
_entity.pdbx_description
1 polymer ?
#
loop_
_entity_poly.entity_id
_entity_poly.type
_entity_poly.pdbx_seq_one_letter_code
_entity_poly.pdbx_strand_id
1 'polypeptide(L)'
;ASTADDEGNAVELLAKKRCPLCGTAMDSWLIDQHRRLHVCGNSPDCQGVLIETGEFRLKGYDGPKLECEKCGSAMELKTGRFGKYFGCSNVSCKNTRKLLRNGQPAPAMMAPIPMPELKCAKSDAHFLLREGLVGLFLAAHNFPKSRETRSPLVEDLARHRAELDPRFHYLADAPAADPDGNQSVVKFNRKGKYHYLASQIEGKTAHWSASYVEGEWKWKKDKKV
;
A
#
# COMPACT_ATOMS: atom_id res chain seq x y z
N ALA A 1 -9.67 -21.03 -34.01
CA ALA A 1 -9.11 -19.82 -33.37
C ALA A 1 -7.67 -20.05 -32.87
N SER A 2 -6.83 -20.77 -33.63
CA SER A 2 -5.49 -21.19 -33.20
C SER A 2 -4.34 -20.68 -34.08
N THR A 3 -4.62 -20.06 -35.23
CA THR A 3 -3.58 -19.69 -36.20
C THR A 3 -2.87 -18.38 -35.88
N ALA A 4 -3.54 -17.44 -35.20
CA ALA A 4 -2.97 -16.14 -34.85
C ALA A 4 -1.95 -16.22 -33.69
N ASP A 5 -2.14 -17.15 -32.75
CA ASP A 5 -1.26 -17.34 -31.61
C ASP A 5 0.03 -18.08 -32.00
N ASP A 6 -0.05 -19.04 -32.93
CA ASP A 6 1.11 -19.79 -33.44
C ASP A 6 2.05 -18.92 -34.31
N GLU A 7 1.49 -18.02 -35.13
CA GLU A 7 2.29 -17.08 -35.94
C GLU A 7 3.04 -16.06 -35.07
N GLY A 8 2.38 -15.52 -34.03
CA GLY A 8 3.02 -14.60 -33.08
C GLY A 8 4.20 -15.25 -32.34
N ASN A 9 4.05 -16.52 -31.97
CA ASN A 9 5.08 -17.29 -31.26
C ASN A 9 6.28 -17.62 -32.18
N ALA A 10 6.03 -17.91 -33.45
CA ALA A 10 7.09 -18.15 -34.44
C ALA A 10 7.93 -16.89 -34.69
N VAL A 11 7.30 -15.71 -34.80
CA VAL A 11 8.00 -14.42 -34.94
C VAL A 11 8.86 -14.12 -33.72
N GLU A 12 8.34 -14.38 -32.52
CA GLU A 12 9.08 -14.17 -31.27
C GLU A 12 10.31 -15.09 -31.16
N LEU A 13 10.18 -16.34 -31.58
CA LEU A 13 11.30 -17.31 -31.63
C LEU A 13 12.38 -16.97 -32.65
N LEU A 14 12.02 -16.30 -33.75
CA LEU A 14 12.94 -15.78 -34.76
C LEU A 14 13.70 -14.54 -34.27
N ALA A 15 13.05 -13.70 -33.44
CA ALA A 15 13.66 -12.49 -32.88
C ALA A 15 14.69 -12.77 -31.76
N LYS A 16 14.66 -13.97 -31.13
CA LYS A 16 15.63 -14.37 -30.11
C LYS A 16 17.03 -14.56 -30.70
N LYS A 17 18.06 -14.06 -30.00
CA LYS A 17 19.46 -14.32 -30.36
C LYS A 17 19.79 -15.81 -30.21
N ARG A 18 20.77 -16.28 -30.98
CA ARG A 18 21.26 -17.66 -30.96
C ARG A 18 22.56 -17.74 -30.16
N CYS A 19 22.69 -18.78 -29.35
CA CYS A 19 23.86 -19.03 -28.53
C CYS A 19 25.08 -19.28 -29.44
N PRO A 20 26.23 -18.61 -29.21
CA PRO A 20 27.43 -18.80 -30.01
C PRO A 20 28.08 -20.18 -29.82
N LEU A 21 27.75 -20.90 -28.74
CA LEU A 21 28.33 -22.22 -28.44
C LEU A 21 27.52 -23.39 -29.00
N CYS A 22 26.19 -23.33 -28.93
CA CYS A 22 25.31 -24.46 -29.28
C CYS A 22 24.17 -24.11 -30.24
N GLY A 23 24.04 -22.85 -30.65
CA GLY A 23 22.99 -22.40 -31.58
C GLY A 23 21.58 -22.31 -30.99
N THR A 24 21.34 -22.75 -29.75
CA THR A 24 20.02 -22.67 -29.10
C THR A 24 19.53 -21.22 -28.97
N ALA A 25 18.21 -21.00 -29.02
CA ALA A 25 17.59 -19.72 -28.70
C ALA A 25 18.01 -19.24 -27.30
N MET A 26 18.34 -17.96 -27.17
CA MET A 26 18.71 -17.32 -25.91
C MET A 26 17.53 -16.54 -25.34
N ASP A 27 17.43 -16.52 -24.00
CA ASP A 27 16.50 -15.67 -23.28
C ASP A 27 17.17 -14.34 -22.90
N SER A 28 16.47 -13.24 -23.19
CA SER A 28 16.97 -11.89 -23.00
C SER A 28 16.48 -11.28 -21.68
N TRP A 29 17.40 -10.75 -20.89
CA TRP A 29 17.17 -10.08 -19.61
C TRP A 29 17.77 -8.69 -19.64
N LEU A 30 17.01 -7.67 -19.25
CA LEU A 30 17.56 -6.31 -19.15
C LEU A 30 18.25 -6.13 -17.80
N ILE A 31 19.54 -5.77 -17.80
CA ILE A 31 20.29 -5.48 -16.57
C ILE A 31 20.09 -4.02 -16.19
N ASP A 32 20.34 -3.12 -17.16
CA ASP A 32 20.24 -1.67 -16.99
C ASP A 32 19.93 -0.98 -18.33
N GLN A 33 19.98 0.36 -18.36
CA GLN A 33 19.69 1.16 -19.56
C GLN A 33 20.70 0.97 -20.69
N HIS A 34 21.86 0.38 -20.42
CA HIS A 34 22.97 0.26 -21.37
C HIS A 34 23.30 -1.19 -21.72
N ARG A 35 22.78 -2.17 -20.95
CA ARG A 35 23.18 -3.58 -21.05
C ARG A 35 21.98 -4.52 -20.98
N ARG A 36 21.92 -5.43 -21.96
CA ARG A 36 20.99 -6.55 -22.01
C ARG A 36 21.79 -7.86 -22.02
N LEU A 37 21.46 -8.75 -21.10
CA LEU A 37 22.03 -10.08 -20.97
C LEU A 37 21.21 -11.07 -21.79
N HIS A 38 21.87 -11.88 -22.60
CA HIS A 38 21.26 -13.03 -23.24
C HIS A 38 21.87 -14.28 -22.63
N VAL A 39 21.02 -15.16 -22.10
CA VAL A 39 21.41 -16.43 -21.49
C VAL A 39 20.93 -17.56 -22.39
N CYS A 40 21.79 -18.55 -22.65
CA CYS A 40 21.39 -19.73 -23.44
C CYS A 40 20.17 -20.43 -22.81
N GLY A 41 19.18 -20.80 -23.62
CA GLY A 41 18.02 -21.56 -23.16
C GLY A 41 18.35 -22.95 -22.60
N ASN A 42 19.53 -23.50 -22.95
CA ASN A 42 20.05 -24.76 -22.39
C ASN A 42 20.92 -24.54 -21.13
N SER A 43 20.87 -23.37 -20.49
CA SER A 43 21.52 -23.16 -19.20
C SER A 43 20.83 -24.01 -18.12
N PRO A 44 21.54 -24.72 -17.23
CA PRO A 44 22.97 -24.60 -16.93
C PRO A 44 23.91 -25.51 -17.75
N ASP A 45 23.40 -26.41 -18.58
CA ASP A 45 24.21 -27.36 -19.37
C ASP A 45 25.06 -26.67 -20.46
N CYS A 46 24.63 -25.49 -20.91
CA CYS A 46 25.39 -24.61 -21.78
C CYS A 46 25.65 -23.26 -21.07
N GLN A 47 26.94 -22.93 -20.87
CA GLN A 47 27.39 -21.68 -20.25
C GLN A 47 27.43 -20.48 -21.22
N GLY A 48 26.75 -20.58 -22.37
CA GLY A 48 26.72 -19.53 -23.37
C GLY A 48 25.99 -18.29 -22.86
N VAL A 49 26.72 -17.19 -22.74
CA VAL A 49 26.22 -15.88 -22.31
C VAL A 49 26.67 -14.81 -23.30
N LEU A 50 25.79 -13.87 -23.62
CA LEU A 50 26.11 -12.72 -24.47
C LEU A 50 25.60 -11.45 -23.81
N ILE A 51 26.45 -10.42 -23.75
CA ILE A 51 26.07 -9.09 -23.26
C ILE A 51 25.95 -8.16 -24.46
N GLU A 52 24.75 -7.63 -24.69
CA GLU A 52 24.49 -6.62 -25.70
C GLU A 52 24.53 -5.23 -25.07
N THR A 53 25.41 -4.38 -25.57
CA THR A 53 25.51 -2.98 -25.19
C THR A 53 24.68 -2.12 -26.15
N GLY A 54 23.86 -1.24 -25.60
CA GLY A 54 22.98 -0.36 -26.37
C GLY A 54 22.05 0.45 -25.48
N GLU A 55 21.37 1.46 -26.02
CA GLU A 55 20.38 2.22 -25.25
C GLU A 55 19.04 1.48 -25.18
N PHE A 56 18.79 0.87 -24.03
CA PHE A 56 17.55 0.19 -23.75
C PHE A 56 16.67 1.08 -22.88
N ARG A 57 15.53 1.47 -23.44
CA ARG A 57 14.46 2.05 -22.64
C ARG A 57 13.89 0.94 -21.76
N LEU A 58 14.05 1.06 -20.45
CA LEU A 58 13.07 0.45 -19.55
C LEU A 58 11.70 0.93 -20.01
N LYS A 59 10.66 0.09 -19.91
CA LYS A 59 9.26 0.55 -20.10
C LYS A 59 8.93 1.58 -19.01
N GLY A 60 9.51 2.77 -19.13
CA GLY A 60 9.24 3.97 -18.37
C GLY A 60 7.90 4.47 -18.89
N TYR A 61 6.93 4.50 -17.98
CA TYR A 61 5.59 4.94 -18.31
C TYR A 61 5.60 6.46 -18.51
N ASP A 62 5.12 6.91 -19.66
CA ASP A 62 4.94 8.34 -20.02
C ASP A 62 3.68 8.91 -19.34
N GLY A 63 3.59 8.66 -18.04
CA GLY A 63 2.44 8.97 -17.21
C GLY A 63 2.43 10.37 -16.65
N PRO A 64 1.31 10.77 -16.03
CA PRO A 64 1.25 12.00 -15.26
C PRO A 64 2.35 11.99 -14.18
N LYS A 65 3.19 13.02 -14.20
CA LYS A 65 4.20 13.27 -13.16
C LYS A 65 3.52 13.99 -12.00
N LEU A 66 3.83 13.57 -10.78
CA LEU A 66 3.27 14.13 -9.55
C LEU A 66 4.41 14.71 -8.72
N GLU A 67 4.16 15.78 -7.97
CA GLU A 67 5.16 16.31 -7.03
C GLU A 67 5.16 15.55 -5.70
N CYS A 68 6.33 15.27 -5.17
CA CYS A 68 6.49 14.59 -3.89
C CYS A 68 6.29 15.54 -2.72
N GLU A 69 5.26 15.30 -1.90
CA GLU A 69 4.95 16.09 -0.69
C GLU A 69 6.09 16.17 0.34
N LYS A 70 7.05 15.23 0.32
CA LYS A 70 8.15 15.20 1.29
C LYS A 70 9.39 15.98 0.85
N CYS A 71 9.60 16.15 -0.46
CA CYS A 71 10.87 16.70 -0.96
C CYS A 71 10.73 17.57 -2.22
N GLY A 72 9.51 17.80 -2.72
CA GLY A 72 9.25 18.60 -3.92
C GLY A 72 9.72 17.98 -5.24
N SER A 73 10.42 16.83 -5.20
CA SER A 73 10.91 16.17 -6.41
C SER A 73 9.77 15.49 -7.18
N ALA A 74 9.96 15.27 -8.49
CA ALA A 74 9.00 14.53 -9.30
C ALA A 74 8.84 13.08 -8.83
N MET A 75 7.63 12.55 -8.94
CA MET A 75 7.30 11.16 -8.72
C MET A 75 6.95 10.50 -10.05
N GLU A 76 7.48 9.30 -10.25
CA GLU A 76 7.36 8.52 -11.48
C GLU A 76 6.53 7.26 -11.22
N LEU A 77 5.75 6.83 -12.20
CA LEU A 77 4.99 5.58 -12.07
C LEU A 77 5.91 4.37 -12.27
N LYS A 78 6.05 3.57 -11.21
CA LYS A 78 6.81 2.32 -11.18
C LYS A 78 5.84 1.14 -11.04
N THR A 79 6.25 -0.02 -11.54
CA THR A 79 5.51 -1.27 -11.37
C THR A 79 6.25 -2.15 -10.38
N GLY A 80 5.59 -2.52 -9.27
CA GLY A 80 6.14 -3.45 -8.29
C GLY A 80 5.25 -4.68 -8.12
N ARG A 81 5.65 -5.59 -7.21
CA ARG A 81 4.91 -6.83 -6.92
C ARG A 81 3.46 -6.63 -6.47
N PHE A 82 3.13 -5.46 -5.93
CA PHE A 82 1.79 -5.12 -5.43
C PHE A 82 0.99 -4.25 -6.42
N GLY A 83 1.47 -4.10 -7.65
CA GLY A 83 0.88 -3.26 -8.69
C GLY A 83 1.66 -1.98 -8.95
N LYS A 84 1.05 -1.09 -9.74
CA LYS A 84 1.62 0.21 -10.11
C LYS A 84 1.54 1.21 -8.95
N TYR A 85 2.57 2.01 -8.76
CA TYR A 85 2.66 3.03 -7.72
C TYR A 85 3.55 4.18 -8.18
N PHE A 86 3.33 5.39 -7.67
CA PHE A 86 4.23 6.52 -7.86
C PHE A 86 5.38 6.41 -6.86
N GLY A 87 6.62 6.36 -7.34
CA GLY A 87 7.82 6.42 -6.51
C GLY A 87 8.56 7.73 -6.75
N CYS A 88 9.10 8.35 -5.71
CA CYS A 88 9.94 9.53 -5.87
C CYS A 88 11.12 9.24 -6.81
N SER A 89 11.45 10.20 -7.67
CA SER A 89 12.65 10.12 -8.54
C SER A 89 13.94 10.34 -7.75
N ASN A 90 13.87 11.05 -6.62
CA ASN A 90 15.01 11.28 -5.76
C ASN A 90 15.40 10.00 -4.99
N VAL A 91 16.62 9.53 -5.21
CA VAL A 91 17.16 8.29 -4.60
C VAL A 91 17.22 8.35 -3.07
N SER A 92 17.38 9.54 -2.49
CA SER A 92 17.36 9.69 -1.02
C SER A 92 15.95 9.66 -0.43
N CYS A 93 14.91 9.89 -1.25
CA CYS A 93 13.52 9.94 -0.80
C CYS A 93 12.80 8.61 -1.08
N LYS A 94 12.50 7.85 -0.02
CA LYS A 94 11.75 6.58 -0.11
C LYS A 94 10.23 6.76 -0.15
N ASN A 95 9.73 7.97 -0.44
CA ASN A 95 8.30 8.23 -0.45
C ASN A 95 7.62 7.58 -1.66
N THR A 96 6.43 7.02 -1.44
CA THR A 96 5.64 6.37 -2.49
C THR A 96 4.16 6.72 -2.34
N ARG A 97 3.43 6.84 -3.45
CA ARG A 97 1.98 7.04 -3.49
C ARG A 97 1.33 5.94 -4.32
N LYS A 98 0.25 5.35 -3.82
CA LYS A 98 -0.45 4.26 -4.51
C LYS A 98 -1.24 4.80 -5.71
N LEU A 99 -1.25 4.09 -6.84
CA LEU A 99 -2.16 4.37 -7.94
C LEU A 99 -3.53 3.76 -7.62
N LEU A 100 -4.59 4.56 -7.65
CA LEU A 100 -5.96 4.10 -7.47
C LEU A 100 -6.50 3.44 -8.76
N ARG A 101 -7.58 2.68 -8.64
CA ARG A 101 -8.21 1.99 -9.79
C ARG A 101 -8.74 2.97 -10.85
N ASN A 102 -9.06 4.20 -10.48
CA ASN A 102 -9.50 5.26 -11.39
C ASN A 102 -8.32 5.98 -12.10
N GLY A 103 -7.08 5.52 -11.90
CA GLY A 103 -5.89 6.12 -12.51
C GLY A 103 -5.35 7.37 -11.79
N GLN A 104 -5.98 7.81 -10.70
CA GLN A 104 -5.50 8.95 -9.92
C GLN A 104 -4.53 8.50 -8.80
N PRO A 105 -3.58 9.36 -8.40
CA PRO A 105 -2.75 9.09 -7.21
C PRO A 105 -3.61 9.11 -5.94
N ALA A 106 -3.39 8.15 -5.05
CA ALA A 106 -3.99 8.15 -3.72
C ALA A 106 -3.58 9.43 -2.97
N PRO A 107 -4.48 10.08 -2.20
CA PRO A 107 -4.19 11.31 -1.48
C PRO A 107 -2.92 11.26 -0.60
N ALA A 108 -2.39 12.43 -0.29
CA ALA A 108 -1.39 12.62 0.75
C ALA A 108 -1.88 11.95 2.05
N MET A 109 -1.13 10.98 2.56
CA MET A 109 -1.46 10.33 3.84
C MET A 109 -0.64 10.97 4.94
N MET A 110 -1.22 11.09 6.14
CA MET A 110 -0.54 11.62 7.31
C MET A 110 0.72 10.79 7.65
N ALA A 111 1.68 11.44 8.29
CA ALA A 111 2.84 10.75 8.84
C ALA A 111 2.37 9.71 9.87
N PRO A 112 2.96 8.49 9.88
CA PRO A 112 2.55 7.50 10.85
C PRO A 112 2.93 7.89 12.27
N ILE A 113 2.01 7.72 13.23
CA ILE A 113 2.19 8.11 14.64
C ILE A 113 2.56 6.87 15.47
N PRO A 114 3.74 6.80 16.11
CA PRO A 114 4.13 5.68 16.95
C PRO A 114 3.33 5.64 18.26
N MET A 115 2.81 4.47 18.65
CA MET A 115 2.12 4.28 19.93
C MET A 115 2.80 3.17 20.74
N PRO A 116 3.98 3.44 21.33
CA PRO A 116 4.81 2.43 22.02
C PRO A 116 4.13 1.81 23.24
N GLU A 117 3.16 2.49 23.84
CA GLU A 117 2.36 2.01 24.97
C GLU A 117 1.40 0.87 24.58
N LEU A 118 1.10 0.71 23.29
CA LEU A 118 0.19 -0.28 22.76
C LEU A 118 0.97 -1.46 22.18
N LYS A 119 1.15 -2.51 22.98
CA LYS A 119 1.83 -3.74 22.55
C LYS A 119 0.93 -4.64 21.71
N CYS A 120 1.53 -5.33 20.75
CA CYS A 120 0.88 -6.36 19.94
C CYS A 120 0.64 -7.63 20.79
N ALA A 121 -0.34 -8.44 20.40
CA ALA A 121 -0.71 -9.63 21.17
C ALA A 121 0.18 -10.84 20.83
N LYS A 122 0.66 -10.94 19.59
CA LYS A 122 1.43 -12.11 19.11
C LYS A 122 2.93 -11.85 19.02
N SER A 123 3.40 -10.65 19.34
CA SER A 123 4.80 -10.27 19.18
C SER A 123 5.18 -9.13 20.13
N ASP A 124 6.47 -8.98 20.43
CA ASP A 124 7.02 -7.86 21.21
C ASP A 124 6.99 -6.50 20.48
N ALA A 125 6.21 -6.43 19.39
CA ALA A 125 6.03 -5.20 18.65
C ALA A 125 5.06 -4.25 19.35
N HIS A 126 5.21 -2.95 19.11
CA HIS A 126 4.18 -1.95 19.41
C HIS A 126 3.39 -1.56 18.15
N PHE A 127 2.23 -0.96 18.36
CA PHE A 127 1.36 -0.44 17.33
C PHE A 127 1.80 0.95 16.86
N LEU A 128 1.47 1.24 15.61
CA LEU A 128 1.71 2.51 14.95
C LEU A 128 0.46 2.88 14.15
N LEU A 129 -0.04 4.09 14.35
CA LEU A 129 -1.24 4.62 13.74
C LEU A 129 -0.96 5.07 12.32
N ARG A 130 -1.76 4.56 11.38
CA ARG A 130 -1.64 4.82 9.94
C ARG A 130 -2.97 5.29 9.39
N GLU A 131 -2.90 6.23 8.45
CA GLU A 131 -4.00 6.56 7.56
C GLU A 131 -3.99 5.59 6.38
N GLY A 132 -5.12 4.90 6.16
CA GLY A 132 -5.34 4.07 4.98
C GLY A 132 -6.42 4.68 4.09
N LEU A 133 -6.67 4.02 2.95
CA LEU A 133 -7.79 4.39 2.06
C LEU A 133 -9.17 4.19 2.71
N VAL A 134 -9.24 3.42 3.79
CA VAL A 134 -10.48 3.02 4.49
C VAL A 134 -10.43 3.54 5.94
N GLY A 135 -9.88 4.73 6.13
CA GLY A 135 -9.77 5.38 7.44
C GLY A 135 -8.52 5.00 8.23
N LEU A 136 -8.53 5.39 9.50
CA LEU A 136 -7.42 5.17 10.44
C LEU A 136 -7.38 3.73 10.96
N PHE A 137 -6.17 3.19 11.08
CA PHE A 137 -5.93 1.86 11.66
C PHE A 137 -4.58 1.80 12.36
N LEU A 138 -4.48 0.92 13.37
CA LEU A 138 -3.24 0.60 14.05
C LEU A 138 -2.62 -0.63 13.38
N ALA A 139 -1.33 -0.56 13.10
CA ALA A 139 -0.55 -1.66 12.54
C ALA A 139 0.75 -1.86 13.33
N ALA A 140 1.25 -3.08 13.39
CA ALA A 140 2.54 -3.35 14.03
C ALA A 140 3.68 -2.56 13.35
N HIS A 141 4.57 -1.95 14.15
CA HIS A 141 5.67 -1.14 13.65
C HIS A 141 6.67 -1.94 12.77
N ASN A 142 6.84 -3.24 13.05
CA ASN A 142 7.80 -4.12 12.37
C ASN A 142 7.21 -4.91 11.18
N PHE A 143 6.10 -4.45 10.60
CA PHE A 143 5.57 -4.99 9.35
C PHE A 143 6.68 -5.08 8.28
N PRO A 144 6.82 -6.20 7.55
CA PRO A 144 5.87 -7.30 7.37
C PRO A 144 6.02 -8.49 8.34
N LYS A 145 6.90 -8.40 9.37
CA LYS A 145 7.15 -9.49 10.32
C LYS A 145 5.93 -9.77 11.20
N SER A 146 5.40 -8.75 11.88
CA SER A 146 4.06 -8.81 12.48
C SER A 146 3.04 -8.20 11.53
N ARG A 147 1.94 -8.91 11.31
CA ARG A 147 0.80 -8.49 10.47
C ARG A 147 -0.44 -8.18 11.30
N GLU A 148 -0.25 -7.94 12.59
CA GLU A 148 -1.33 -7.54 13.48
C GLU A 148 -1.83 -6.14 13.12
N THR A 149 -3.15 -6.03 13.00
CA THR A 149 -3.84 -4.76 12.77
C THR A 149 -5.06 -4.68 13.66
N ARG A 150 -5.38 -3.48 14.15
CA ARG A 150 -6.57 -3.22 14.95
C ARG A 150 -7.15 -1.84 14.63
N SER A 151 -8.42 -1.65 14.92
CA SER A 151 -9.02 -0.31 14.90
C SER A 151 -8.53 0.49 16.12
N PRO A 152 -8.24 1.79 15.99
CA PRO A 152 -7.86 2.61 17.13
C PRO A 152 -9.05 2.85 18.06
N LEU A 153 -8.78 2.89 19.36
CA LEU A 153 -9.74 3.38 20.34
C LEU A 153 -9.75 4.90 20.32
N VAL A 154 -10.90 5.50 20.68
CA VAL A 154 -10.99 6.95 20.85
C VAL A 154 -10.02 7.45 21.93
N GLU A 155 -9.88 6.68 23.01
CA GLU A 155 -8.93 6.98 24.08
C GLU A 155 -7.47 7.01 23.58
N ASP A 156 -7.08 6.06 22.71
CA ASP A 156 -5.75 6.03 22.11
C ASP A 156 -5.50 7.28 21.25
N LEU A 157 -6.52 7.72 20.49
CA LEU A 157 -6.43 8.93 19.66
C LEU A 157 -6.38 10.20 20.50
N ALA A 158 -7.12 10.26 21.61
CA ALA A 158 -7.14 11.40 22.52
C ALA A 158 -5.77 11.66 23.16
N ARG A 159 -5.04 10.58 23.52
CA ARG A 159 -3.67 10.69 24.07
C ARG A 159 -2.69 11.32 23.07
N HIS A 160 -2.84 11.00 21.79
CA HIS A 160 -1.97 11.47 20.71
C HIS A 160 -2.59 12.62 19.90
N ARG A 161 -3.58 13.33 20.46
CA ARG A 161 -4.31 14.40 19.77
C ARG A 161 -3.41 15.49 19.19
N ALA A 162 -2.32 15.83 19.89
CA ALA A 162 -1.38 16.85 19.46
C ALA A 162 -0.57 16.45 18.22
N GLU A 163 -0.30 15.15 18.04
CA GLU A 163 0.43 14.60 16.89
C GLU A 163 -0.50 14.29 15.71
N LEU A 164 -1.80 14.15 15.99
CA LEU A 164 -2.82 13.84 15.01
C LEU A 164 -3.08 15.03 14.07
N ASP A 165 -3.22 14.74 12.78
CA ASP A 165 -3.62 15.71 11.77
C ASP A 165 -4.96 16.39 12.17
N PRO A 166 -5.08 17.73 12.06
CA PRO A 166 -6.29 18.47 12.43
C PRO A 166 -7.57 17.91 11.81
N ARG A 167 -7.48 17.29 10.62
CA ARG A 167 -8.62 16.63 9.95
C ARG A 167 -9.26 15.54 10.80
N PHE A 168 -8.53 14.92 11.72
CA PHE A 168 -9.00 13.82 12.55
C PHE A 168 -9.21 14.20 14.03
N HIS A 169 -9.05 15.48 14.41
CA HIS A 169 -9.28 15.92 15.80
C HIS A 169 -10.69 15.59 16.30
N TYR A 170 -11.69 15.64 15.44
CA TYR A 170 -13.07 15.26 15.78
C TYR A 170 -13.21 13.81 16.26
N LEU A 171 -12.28 12.91 15.87
CA LEU A 171 -12.23 11.52 16.34
C LEU A 171 -11.56 11.39 17.71
N ALA A 172 -10.59 12.25 18.01
CA ALA A 172 -9.95 12.32 19.32
C ALA A 172 -10.87 12.99 20.36
N ASP A 173 -11.70 13.94 19.93
CA ASP A 173 -12.69 14.65 20.75
C ASP A 173 -14.02 13.85 20.90
N ALA A 174 -14.07 12.64 20.36
CA ALA A 174 -15.25 11.79 20.39
C ALA A 174 -15.51 11.18 21.78
N PRO A 175 -16.73 10.67 22.05
CA PRO A 175 -17.02 9.94 23.29
C PRO A 175 -16.13 8.70 23.43
N ALA A 176 -15.28 8.67 24.46
CA ALA A 176 -14.32 7.58 24.69
C ALA A 176 -15.01 6.26 25.08
N ALA A 177 -16.20 6.34 25.67
CA ALA A 177 -17.00 5.20 26.07
C ALA A 177 -18.47 5.38 25.68
N ASP A 178 -19.19 4.27 25.59
CA ASP A 178 -20.64 4.25 25.45
C ASP A 178 -21.35 4.46 26.81
N PRO A 179 -22.69 4.62 26.83
CA PRO A 179 -23.43 4.79 28.09
C PRO A 179 -23.31 3.63 29.09
N ASP A 180 -22.87 2.45 28.64
CA ASP A 180 -22.67 1.27 29.49
C ASP A 180 -21.20 1.16 29.98
N GLY A 181 -20.34 2.12 29.62
CA GLY A 181 -18.92 2.17 30.01
C GLY A 181 -17.98 1.38 29.09
N ASN A 182 -18.45 0.85 27.96
CA ASN A 182 -17.60 0.11 27.03
C ASN A 182 -16.78 1.07 26.15
N GLN A 183 -15.54 0.70 25.85
CA GLN A 183 -14.63 1.54 25.05
C GLN A 183 -15.12 1.70 23.60
N SER A 184 -15.07 2.94 23.12
CA SER A 184 -15.43 3.34 21.77
C SER A 184 -14.27 3.09 20.79
N VAL A 185 -14.56 2.35 19.74
CA VAL A 185 -13.62 1.99 18.67
C VAL A 185 -13.97 2.77 17.41
N VAL A 186 -12.97 3.36 16.75
CA VAL A 186 -13.18 4.05 15.48
C VAL A 186 -13.27 3.04 14.34
N LYS A 187 -14.35 3.14 13.56
CA LYS A 187 -14.63 2.34 12.37
C LYS A 187 -14.87 3.25 11.16
N PHE A 188 -14.83 2.66 9.97
CA PHE A 188 -15.04 3.39 8.71
C PHE A 188 -16.12 2.72 7.87
N ASN A 189 -17.13 3.50 7.48
CA ASN A 189 -18.18 3.04 6.59
C ASN A 189 -17.73 3.19 5.13
N ARG A 190 -17.51 2.07 4.43
CA ARG A 190 -17.04 2.05 3.03
C ARG A 190 -18.04 2.67 2.03
N LYS A 191 -19.34 2.50 2.27
CA LYS A 191 -20.39 3.00 1.36
C LYS A 191 -20.55 4.51 1.51
N GLY A 192 -20.65 4.98 2.76
CA GLY A 192 -20.81 6.40 3.07
C GLY A 192 -19.50 7.20 3.11
N LYS A 193 -18.34 6.52 3.09
CA LYS A 193 -17.00 7.11 3.20
C LYS A 193 -16.82 8.04 4.41
N TYR A 194 -17.37 7.64 5.57
CA TYR A 194 -17.25 8.40 6.82
C TYR A 194 -16.80 7.50 7.98
N HIS A 195 -16.20 8.12 8.99
CA HIS A 195 -15.87 7.47 10.26
C HIS A 195 -17.07 7.42 11.19
N TYR A 196 -17.22 6.33 11.93
CA TYR A 196 -18.23 6.16 12.97
C TYR A 196 -17.62 5.41 14.15
N LEU A 197 -18.23 5.53 15.32
CA LEU A 197 -17.81 4.79 16.51
C LEU A 197 -18.70 3.58 16.71
N ALA A 198 -18.11 2.52 17.25
CA ALA A 198 -18.83 1.37 17.77
C ALA A 198 -18.13 0.87 19.02
N SER A 199 -18.88 0.37 20.00
CA SER A 199 -18.27 -0.26 21.18
C SER A 199 -17.91 -1.72 20.89
N GLN A 200 -16.91 -2.24 21.59
CA GLN A 200 -16.60 -3.67 21.59
C GLN A 200 -16.83 -4.25 22.99
N ILE A 201 -17.65 -5.30 23.06
CA ILE A 201 -17.88 -6.11 24.27
C ILE A 201 -17.29 -7.49 23.98
N GLU A 202 -16.27 -7.91 24.73
CA GLU A 202 -15.61 -9.23 24.58
C GLU A 202 -15.21 -9.56 23.12
N GLY A 203 -14.76 -8.55 22.35
CA GLY A 203 -14.36 -8.71 20.95
C GLY A 203 -15.51 -8.77 19.93
N LYS A 204 -16.77 -8.71 20.37
CA LYS A 204 -17.95 -8.55 19.51
C LYS A 204 -18.38 -7.09 19.46
N THR A 205 -18.87 -6.66 18.30
CA THR A 205 -19.42 -5.30 18.13
C THR A 205 -20.69 -5.18 18.96
N ALA A 206 -20.73 -4.22 19.87
CA ALA A 206 -21.92 -3.91 20.64
C ALA A 206 -23.02 -3.31 19.75
N HIS A 207 -24.26 -3.35 20.25
CA HIS A 207 -25.42 -2.70 19.62
C HIS A 207 -25.44 -1.18 19.83
N TRP A 208 -24.27 -0.54 19.81
CA TRP A 208 -24.12 0.90 19.95
C TRP A 208 -23.26 1.42 18.82
N SER A 209 -23.72 2.53 18.23
CA SER A 209 -22.96 3.25 17.22
C SER A 209 -23.13 4.75 17.37
N ALA A 210 -22.07 5.50 17.09
CA ALA A 210 -22.12 6.95 17.04
C ALA A 210 -21.60 7.48 15.70
N SER A 211 -22.27 8.50 15.19
CA SER A 211 -21.95 9.18 13.94
C SER A 211 -21.76 10.66 14.20
N TYR A 212 -20.80 11.27 13.50
CA TYR A 212 -20.56 12.70 13.57
C TYR A 212 -21.39 13.43 12.51
N VAL A 213 -22.32 14.27 12.94
CA VAL A 213 -23.27 14.98 12.07
C VAL A 213 -23.36 16.44 12.54
N GLU A 214 -23.15 17.39 11.62
CA GLU A 214 -23.29 18.84 11.88
C GLU A 214 -22.39 19.36 13.03
N GLY A 215 -21.21 18.75 13.22
CA GLY A 215 -20.29 19.17 14.27
C GLY A 215 -20.48 18.45 15.61
N GLU A 216 -21.50 17.59 15.73
CA GLU A 216 -21.84 16.90 16.97
C GLU A 216 -21.88 15.37 16.80
N TRP A 217 -21.54 14.66 17.88
CA TRP A 217 -21.63 13.20 17.95
C TRP A 217 -23.05 12.77 18.35
N LYS A 218 -23.78 12.19 17.41
CA LYS A 218 -25.10 11.58 17.64
C LYS A 218 -24.96 10.06 17.71
N TRP A 219 -25.46 9.43 18.77
CA TRP A 219 -25.39 7.99 18.94
C TRP A 219 -26.77 7.32 18.90
N LYS A 220 -26.77 6.04 18.54
CA LYS A 220 -27.94 5.16 18.53
C LYS A 220 -27.55 3.84 19.20
N LYS A 221 -28.44 3.35 20.06
CA LYS A 221 -28.34 2.01 20.66
C LYS A 221 -29.48 1.18 20.11
N ASP A 222 -29.17 0.12 19.37
CA ASP A 222 -30.20 -0.81 18.91
C ASP A 222 -30.75 -1.54 20.14
N LYS A 223 -32.08 -1.55 20.29
CA LYS A 223 -32.72 -2.33 21.35
C LYS A 223 -32.43 -3.80 21.10
N LYS A 224 -31.93 -4.51 22.13
CA LYS A 224 -31.93 -5.98 22.15
C LYS A 224 -33.34 -6.46 21.78
N VAL A 225 -33.47 -7.22 20.70
CA VAL A 225 -34.62 -8.12 20.49
C VAL A 225 -34.40 -9.34 21.36
#